data_AF-A0AAN9YSN3-F1
#
_entry.id   AF-A0AAN9YSN3-F1
#
_cell.length_a   1.000
_cell.length_b   1.000
_cell.length_c   1.000
_cell.angle_alpha   90.00
_cell.angle_beta   90.00
_cell.angle_gamma   90.00
#
_symmetry.space_group_name_H-M   'P 1'
#
loop_
_entity.id
_entity.type
_entity.pdbx_description
1 polymer ?
#
loop_
_entity_poly.entity_id
_entity_poly.type
_entity_poly.pdbx_seq_one_letter_code
_entity_poly.pdbx_strand_id
1 'polypeptide(L)'
;MVSSTVLISSLLASVAVARPGRRQGSGTITCDIVLDGRVPVDTELTDFDSYATSPFNPDYIRGDEKFSETLLFPDVPNSRFDDAGFKSVEVTISDKSIFQTQKGFRRSGLQIQVWPTEVLGGRQRSVQGYDGNQFNFETGTIIGRSGNENTFKILDRQNTEVYSVPIDESEWQNFAVTLDFDKK
;
A
#
# COMPACT_ATOMS: atom_id res chain seq x y z
N MET A 1 -55.45 31.58 -40.42
CA MET A 1 -55.24 30.47 -39.46
C MET A 1 -53.75 30.30 -39.31
N VAL A 2 -53.20 30.64 -38.14
CA VAL A 2 -51.76 30.81 -37.91
C VAL A 2 -51.15 29.47 -37.50
N SER A 3 -50.11 29.06 -38.22
CA SER A 3 -49.32 27.85 -37.98
C SER A 3 -48.49 28.01 -36.69
N SER A 4 -48.63 27.08 -35.74
CA SER A 4 -47.87 27.07 -34.48
C SER A 4 -46.85 25.94 -34.50
N THR A 5 -45.58 26.30 -34.61
CA THR A 5 -44.43 25.42 -34.42
C THR A 5 -44.09 25.32 -32.94
N VAL A 6 -44.14 24.11 -32.38
CA VAL A 6 -43.74 23.83 -30.99
C VAL A 6 -42.24 23.49 -30.97
N LEU A 7 -41.44 24.33 -30.33
CA LEU A 7 -40.02 24.09 -30.02
C LEU A 7 -39.92 23.29 -28.72
N ILE A 8 -39.42 22.06 -28.78
CA ILE A 8 -39.11 21.23 -27.61
C ILE A 8 -37.66 21.51 -27.21
N SER A 9 -37.48 22.26 -26.12
CA SER A 9 -36.16 22.48 -25.50
C SER A 9 -35.87 21.33 -24.54
N SER A 10 -34.89 20.49 -24.86
CA SER A 10 -34.39 19.45 -23.96
C SER A 10 -33.48 20.05 -22.88
N LEU A 11 -33.89 19.92 -21.62
CA LEU A 11 -33.05 20.22 -20.46
C LEU A 11 -32.02 19.10 -20.28
N LEU A 12 -30.73 19.42 -20.43
CA LEU A 12 -29.64 18.56 -19.98
C LEU A 12 -29.47 18.77 -18.47
N ALA A 13 -29.84 17.75 -17.67
CA ALA A 13 -29.54 17.73 -16.25
C ALA A 13 -28.06 17.38 -16.05
N SER A 14 -27.25 18.37 -15.67
CA SER A 14 -25.86 18.15 -15.25
C SER A 14 -25.85 17.46 -13.88
N VAL A 15 -25.49 16.18 -13.84
CA VAL A 15 -25.26 15.48 -12.58
C VAL A 15 -23.89 15.90 -12.05
N ALA A 16 -23.86 16.95 -11.22
CA ALA A 16 -22.66 17.31 -10.47
C ALA A 16 -22.46 16.26 -9.36
N VAL A 17 -21.48 15.39 -9.52
CA VAL A 17 -21.00 14.53 -8.43
C VAL A 17 -20.32 15.45 -7.41
N ALA A 18 -20.99 15.72 -6.30
CA ALA A 18 -20.39 16.43 -5.17
C ALA A 18 -19.29 15.55 -4.58
N ARG A 19 -18.03 15.86 -4.91
CA ARG A 19 -16.88 15.30 -4.20
C ARG A 19 -17.02 15.69 -2.73
N PRO A 20 -17.08 14.73 -1.77
CA PRO A 20 -17.15 15.07 -0.37
C PRO A 20 -15.93 15.96 -0.03
N GLY A 21 -16.20 17.15 0.50
CA GLY A 21 -15.16 18.10 0.89
C GLY A 21 -14.16 17.42 1.84
N ARG A 22 -12.87 17.71 1.62
CA ARG A 22 -11.74 17.21 2.41
C ARG A 22 -11.91 17.65 3.87
N ARG A 23 -12.60 16.83 4.67
CA ARG A 23 -12.60 16.96 6.13
C ARG A 23 -11.25 16.44 6.62
N GLN A 24 -10.23 17.29 6.64
CA GLN A 24 -9.08 17.05 7.50
C GLN A 24 -9.60 17.12 8.94
N GLY A 25 -9.70 15.96 9.59
CA GLY A 25 -10.03 15.92 11.01
C GLY A 25 -8.96 16.69 11.79
N SER A 26 -9.36 17.73 12.51
CA SER A 26 -8.50 18.54 13.38
C SER A 26 -8.18 17.85 14.71
N GLY A 27 -8.43 16.54 14.83
CA GLY A 27 -8.17 15.81 16.05
C GLY A 27 -6.67 15.63 16.24
N THR A 28 -6.15 15.94 17.43
CA THR A 28 -4.82 15.49 17.86
C THR A 28 -4.75 13.98 17.73
N ILE A 29 -3.81 13.48 16.95
CA ILE A 29 -3.53 12.04 16.81
C ILE A 29 -3.09 11.55 18.20
N THR A 30 -3.94 10.76 18.85
CA THR A 30 -3.69 10.24 20.20
C THR A 30 -2.92 8.93 20.21
N CYS A 31 -2.75 8.29 19.05
CA CYS A 31 -2.09 7.00 18.93
C CYS A 31 -0.65 7.22 18.47
N ASP A 32 0.31 6.80 19.28
CA ASP A 32 1.72 6.85 18.90
C ASP A 32 1.99 5.95 17.68
N ILE A 33 2.82 6.43 16.76
CA ILE A 33 3.31 5.63 15.65
C ILE A 33 4.37 4.68 16.22
N VAL A 34 4.01 3.40 16.34
CA VAL A 34 4.91 2.36 16.86
C VAL A 34 5.94 1.91 15.82
N LEU A 35 5.61 2.07 14.54
CA LEU A 35 6.45 1.71 13.41
C LEU A 35 6.15 2.67 12.25
N ASP A 36 7.17 3.32 11.72
CA ASP A 36 7.04 4.22 10.56
C ASP A 36 7.80 3.63 9.37
N GLY A 37 7.07 3.32 8.31
CA GLY A 37 7.62 2.81 7.05
C GLY A 37 7.57 3.83 5.92
N ARG A 38 7.30 5.11 6.20
CA ARG A 38 7.28 6.15 5.17
C ARG A 38 8.71 6.50 4.76
N VAL A 39 8.90 6.87 3.50
CA VAL A 39 10.22 7.18 2.92
C VAL A 39 10.44 8.70 2.92
N PRO A 40 11.46 9.22 3.63
CA PRO A 40 11.78 10.65 3.64
C PRO A 40 12.03 11.22 2.24
N VAL A 41 11.65 12.48 2.03
CA VAL A 41 11.74 13.18 0.73
C VAL A 41 13.17 13.34 0.21
N ASP A 42 14.18 13.24 1.07
CA ASP A 42 15.61 13.31 0.74
C ASP A 42 16.26 11.94 0.55
N THR A 43 15.51 10.84 0.73
CA THR A 43 16.03 9.47 0.49
C THR A 43 16.37 9.30 -0.98
N GLU A 44 17.58 8.82 -1.27
CA GLU A 44 18.05 8.44 -2.61
C GLU A 44 17.87 6.93 -2.83
N LEU A 45 17.75 6.49 -4.09
CA LEU A 45 17.57 5.06 -4.40
C LEU A 45 18.70 4.18 -3.85
N THR A 46 19.93 4.69 -3.84
CA THR A 46 21.09 3.97 -3.30
C THR A 46 21.06 3.81 -1.78
N ASP A 47 20.26 4.60 -1.07
CA ASP A 47 20.14 4.49 0.38
C ASP A 47 19.51 3.15 0.78
N PHE A 48 18.64 2.59 -0.08
CA PHE A 48 17.99 1.28 0.12
C PHE A 48 18.95 0.09 0.06
N ASP A 49 20.20 0.28 -0.38
CA ASP A 49 21.17 -0.80 -0.55
C ASP A 49 22.10 -0.97 0.67
N SER A 50 21.89 -0.20 1.74
CA SER A 50 22.77 -0.19 2.92
C SER A 50 21.99 -0.14 4.23
N TYR A 51 22.38 -0.97 5.20
CA TYR A 51 21.79 -0.98 6.54
C TYR A 51 21.96 0.35 7.30
N ALA A 52 22.93 1.18 6.89
CA ALA A 52 23.23 2.43 7.57
C ALA A 52 22.28 3.57 7.17
N THR A 53 21.70 3.48 5.97
CA THR A 53 20.92 4.55 5.33
C THR A 53 19.49 4.11 5.03
N SER A 54 19.27 2.83 4.78
CA SER A 54 17.97 2.30 4.39
C SER A 54 17.00 2.30 5.58
N PRO A 55 15.76 2.78 5.39
CA PRO A 55 14.68 2.57 6.36
C PRO A 55 14.20 1.10 6.40
N PHE A 56 14.58 0.30 5.40
CA PHE A 56 14.23 -1.12 5.27
C PHE A 56 15.47 -2.01 5.28
N ASN A 57 15.29 -3.29 5.57
CA ASN A 57 16.38 -4.25 5.46
C ASN A 57 16.83 -4.36 3.98
N PRO A 58 18.09 -4.02 3.63
CA PRO A 58 18.56 -3.97 2.25
C PRO A 58 18.76 -5.34 1.60
N ASP A 59 18.74 -6.44 2.35
CA ASP A 59 19.06 -7.79 1.85
C ASP A 59 17.88 -8.77 1.90
N TYR A 60 16.76 -8.39 2.51
CA TYR A 60 15.63 -9.31 2.68
C TYR A 60 14.62 -9.18 1.54
N ILE A 61 14.19 -10.34 1.04
CA ILE A 61 13.14 -10.53 0.04
C ILE A 61 13.42 -9.75 -1.26
N ARG A 62 14.57 -10.01 -1.90
CA ARG A 62 14.89 -9.55 -3.27
C ARG A 62 15.63 -10.62 -4.07
N GLY A 63 15.74 -10.41 -5.38
CA GLY A 63 16.62 -11.22 -6.23
C GLY A 63 18.10 -10.85 -6.04
N ASP A 64 18.93 -11.23 -7.01
CA ASP A 64 20.35 -10.84 -7.02
C ASP A 64 20.52 -9.32 -7.23
N GLU A 65 19.52 -8.68 -7.86
CA GLU A 65 19.44 -7.23 -8.07
C GLU A 65 19.36 -6.47 -6.75
N LYS A 66 19.94 -5.26 -6.75
CA LYS A 66 19.83 -4.33 -5.63
C LYS A 66 18.45 -3.67 -5.58
N PHE A 67 18.09 -3.06 -4.45
CA PHE A 67 16.84 -2.30 -4.38
C PHE A 67 16.92 -1.04 -5.22
N SER A 68 18.08 -0.37 -5.30
CA SER A 68 18.26 0.78 -6.20
C SER A 68 18.05 0.46 -7.70
N GLU A 69 18.10 -0.82 -8.09
CA GLU A 69 17.86 -1.27 -9.46
C GLU A 69 16.40 -1.63 -9.73
N THR A 70 15.59 -1.84 -8.67
CA THR A 70 14.21 -2.36 -8.76
C THR A 70 13.18 -1.43 -8.15
N LEU A 71 13.61 -0.42 -7.40
CA LEU A 71 12.77 0.64 -6.87
C LEU A 71 12.87 1.88 -7.75
N LEU A 72 11.75 2.60 -7.86
CA LEU A 72 11.67 3.91 -8.49
C LEU A 72 10.97 4.89 -7.55
N PHE A 73 11.22 6.18 -7.77
CA PHE A 73 10.40 7.24 -7.21
C PHE A 73 9.45 7.75 -8.29
N PRO A 74 8.16 7.36 -8.27
CA PRO A 74 7.21 7.76 -9.29
C PRO A 74 6.91 9.26 -9.18
N ASP A 75 6.73 9.93 -10.33
CA ASP A 75 6.27 11.31 -10.39
C ASP A 75 4.73 11.36 -10.25
N VAL A 76 4.25 11.13 -9.02
CA VAL A 76 2.83 11.13 -8.66
C VAL A 76 2.60 12.01 -7.42
N PRO A 77 1.41 12.63 -7.29
CA PRO A 77 1.06 13.31 -6.05
C PRO A 77 1.08 12.34 -4.87
N ASN A 78 1.54 12.82 -3.71
CA ASN A 78 1.50 12.03 -2.47
C ASN A 78 0.09 11.57 -2.11
N SER A 79 0.01 10.44 -1.41
CA SER A 79 -1.25 10.01 -0.80
C SER A 79 -1.78 11.09 0.15
N ARG A 80 -3.10 11.14 0.35
CA ARG A 80 -3.74 12.07 1.28
C ARG A 80 -3.24 11.97 2.73
N PHE A 81 -2.58 10.87 3.08
CA PHE A 81 -2.04 10.58 4.40
C PHE A 81 -0.54 10.87 4.54
N ASP A 82 0.13 11.22 3.44
CA ASP A 82 1.54 11.63 3.44
C ASP A 82 1.62 13.16 3.31
N ASP A 83 2.45 13.77 4.15
CA ASP A 83 2.79 15.19 4.03
C ASP A 83 3.97 15.39 3.05
N ALA A 84 4.46 16.63 2.92
CA ALA A 84 5.53 16.98 2.00
C ALA A 84 6.93 16.46 2.41
N GLY A 85 7.06 15.92 3.62
CA GLY A 85 8.30 15.33 4.13
C GLY A 85 8.56 13.90 3.62
N PHE A 86 7.61 13.30 2.90
CA PHE A 86 7.67 11.92 2.43
C PHE A 86 7.44 11.81 0.93
N LYS A 87 7.88 10.70 0.33
CA LYS A 87 7.67 10.35 -1.09
C LYS A 87 7.19 8.90 -1.24
N SER A 88 6.52 8.62 -2.35
CA SER A 88 6.11 7.26 -2.71
C SER A 88 7.25 6.45 -3.32
N VAL A 89 7.13 5.12 -3.27
CA VAL A 89 8.06 4.16 -3.88
C VAL A 89 7.27 3.25 -4.80
N GLU A 90 7.79 3.04 -6.01
CA GLU A 90 7.32 2.02 -6.94
C GLU A 90 8.25 0.80 -6.85
N VAL A 91 7.66 -0.40 -6.80
CA VAL A 91 8.40 -1.67 -6.73
C VAL A 91 8.26 -2.40 -8.06
N THR A 92 9.37 -2.60 -8.76
CA THR A 92 9.42 -3.36 -10.01
C THR A 92 9.72 -4.83 -9.72
N ILE A 93 8.93 -5.73 -10.30
CA ILE A 93 9.15 -7.18 -10.28
C ILE A 93 9.48 -7.65 -11.70
N SER A 94 10.60 -8.37 -11.89
CA SER A 94 11.17 -8.74 -13.19
C SER A 94 11.63 -10.21 -13.24
N ASP A 95 12.04 -10.72 -14.42
CA ASP A 95 12.97 -11.85 -14.67
C ASP A 95 13.72 -12.37 -13.43
N LYS A 96 14.39 -11.42 -12.79
CA LYS A 96 15.48 -11.65 -11.87
C LYS A 96 15.07 -11.55 -10.41
N SER A 97 13.81 -11.20 -10.10
CA SER A 97 13.27 -11.10 -8.74
C SER A 97 13.10 -12.49 -8.09
N ILE A 98 14.14 -13.31 -8.08
CA ILE A 98 14.17 -14.69 -7.58
C ILE A 98 14.84 -14.70 -6.20
N PHE A 99 14.04 -14.68 -5.14
CA PHE A 99 14.54 -14.74 -3.77
C PHE A 99 14.91 -16.17 -3.36
N GLN A 100 16.07 -16.37 -2.74
CA GLN A 100 16.55 -17.66 -2.22
C GLN A 100 16.37 -18.85 -3.19
N THR A 101 16.66 -18.65 -4.48
CA THR A 101 16.50 -19.69 -5.53
C THR A 101 15.07 -20.23 -5.75
N GLN A 102 14.05 -19.55 -5.22
CA GLN A 102 12.64 -19.92 -5.35
C GLN A 102 12.11 -19.60 -6.76
N LYS A 103 12.30 -20.49 -7.72
CA LYS A 103 11.90 -20.26 -9.12
C LYS A 103 10.39 -20.28 -9.38
N GLY A 104 9.60 -20.72 -8.41
CA GLY A 104 8.13 -20.74 -8.51
C GLY A 104 7.46 -19.38 -8.28
N PHE A 105 8.19 -18.42 -7.70
CA PHE A 105 7.65 -17.11 -7.34
C PHE A 105 8.65 -16.00 -7.64
N ARG A 106 8.12 -14.80 -7.85
CA ARG A 106 8.90 -13.58 -8.06
C ARG A 106 8.63 -12.68 -6.88
N ARG A 107 9.67 -12.23 -6.18
CA ARG A 107 9.55 -11.58 -4.87
C ARG A 107 10.43 -10.33 -4.80
N SER A 108 9.81 -9.24 -4.38
CA SER A 108 10.46 -8.02 -3.91
C SER A 108 9.64 -7.53 -2.71
N GLY A 109 10.27 -7.35 -1.55
CA GLY A 109 9.56 -7.04 -0.31
C GLY A 109 10.39 -6.18 0.62
N LEU A 110 9.90 -4.97 0.89
CA LEU A 110 10.52 -4.05 1.84
C LEU A 110 10.11 -4.43 3.26
N GLN A 111 11.06 -4.98 4.02
CA GLN A 111 10.88 -5.28 5.43
C GLN A 111 11.43 -4.14 6.27
N ILE A 112 10.61 -3.54 7.14
CA ILE A 112 11.06 -2.43 7.99
C ILE A 112 12.23 -2.89 8.86
N GLN A 113 13.30 -2.10 8.87
CA GLN A 113 14.50 -2.42 9.63
C GLN A 113 14.22 -2.14 11.12
N VAL A 114 13.96 -3.20 11.89
CA VAL A 114 13.80 -3.08 13.34
C VAL A 114 14.98 -3.76 14.04
N TRP A 115 15.86 -2.95 14.66
CA TRP A 115 16.89 -3.38 15.62
C TRP A 115 17.04 -2.33 16.76
N PRO A 116 17.37 -2.74 18.01
CA PRO A 116 16.43 -2.70 19.13
C PRO A 116 16.75 -1.62 20.17
N THR A 117 15.77 -1.27 21.03
CA THR A 117 15.74 -1.39 22.51
C THR A 117 15.02 -0.27 23.28
N GLU A 118 14.69 0.88 22.71
CA GLU A 118 14.22 2.00 23.55
C GLU A 118 12.71 2.33 23.47
N VAL A 119 11.99 1.90 22.43
CA VAL A 119 10.66 2.51 22.16
C VAL A 119 9.48 1.77 22.81
N LEU A 120 9.68 0.62 23.44
CA LEU A 120 8.59 -0.14 24.09
C LEU A 120 8.92 -0.41 25.55
N GLY A 121 8.64 0.56 26.43
CA GLY A 121 8.86 0.53 27.88
C GLY A 121 8.74 -0.86 28.54
N GLY A 122 9.85 -1.59 28.59
CA GLY A 122 9.97 -2.91 29.23
C GLY A 122 9.22 -4.08 28.58
N ARG A 123 8.50 -3.89 27.47
CA ARG A 123 7.88 -4.99 26.71
C ARG A 123 8.57 -5.12 25.37
N GLN A 124 9.68 -5.85 25.35
CA GLN A 124 10.35 -6.30 24.14
C GLN A 124 9.41 -7.26 23.39
N ARG A 125 8.46 -6.73 22.63
CA ARG A 125 7.84 -7.47 21.52
C ARG A 125 8.79 -7.27 20.35
N SER A 126 9.71 -8.22 20.16
CA SER A 126 10.45 -8.32 18.90
C SER A 126 9.41 -8.37 17.79
N VAL A 127 9.35 -7.31 16.96
CA VAL A 127 8.55 -7.27 15.72
C VAL A 127 9.24 -8.09 14.61
N GLN A 128 10.27 -8.87 14.97
CA GLN A 128 10.89 -9.85 14.10
C GLN A 128 10.09 -11.16 14.15
N GLY A 129 9.09 -11.25 13.27
CA GLY A 129 8.29 -12.45 13.07
C GLY A 129 6.95 -12.14 12.39
N TYR A 130 6.99 -11.73 11.12
CA TYR A 130 5.78 -11.66 10.29
C TYR A 130 5.91 -12.58 9.09
N ASP A 131 5.88 -13.88 9.36
CA ASP A 131 5.59 -14.95 8.39
C ASP A 131 4.33 -15.74 8.77
N GLY A 132 3.65 -15.35 9.85
CA GLY A 132 2.47 -16.06 10.36
C GLY A 132 1.20 -15.91 9.51
N ASN A 133 1.25 -15.17 8.40
CA ASN A 133 0.13 -14.87 7.49
C ASN A 133 -1.17 -14.55 8.25
N GLN A 134 -1.11 -13.67 9.25
CA GLN A 134 -2.28 -13.30 10.06
C GLN A 134 -3.40 -12.69 9.20
N PHE A 135 -3.00 -11.95 8.17
CA PHE A 135 -3.81 -11.55 7.03
C PHE A 135 -2.91 -11.45 5.80
N ASN A 136 -3.50 -11.45 4.61
CA ASN A 136 -2.79 -11.22 3.35
C ASN A 136 -3.50 -10.14 2.54
N PHE A 137 -2.74 -9.28 1.89
CA PHE A 137 -3.25 -8.35 0.88
C PHE A 137 -2.89 -8.88 -0.49
N GLU A 138 -3.90 -9.13 -1.31
CA GLU A 138 -3.76 -9.87 -2.57
C GLU A 138 -4.44 -9.13 -3.72
N THR A 139 -3.98 -9.42 -4.94
CA THR A 139 -4.62 -8.97 -6.18
C THR A 139 -4.52 -10.06 -7.25
N GLY A 140 -5.27 -9.92 -8.35
CA GLY A 140 -5.30 -10.94 -9.40
C GLY A 140 -6.07 -12.18 -8.99
N THR A 141 -5.77 -13.29 -9.69
CA THR A 141 -6.38 -14.60 -9.48
C THR A 141 -5.63 -15.40 -8.42
N ILE A 142 -6.37 -15.88 -7.41
CA ILE A 142 -5.82 -16.76 -6.38
C ILE A 142 -5.79 -18.20 -6.91
N ILE A 143 -4.62 -18.85 -6.85
CA ILE A 143 -4.44 -20.21 -7.35
C ILE A 143 -5.45 -21.17 -6.70
N GLY A 144 -6.10 -21.98 -7.54
CA GLY A 144 -7.06 -23.00 -7.10
C GLY A 144 -8.42 -22.45 -6.67
N ARG A 145 -8.74 -21.18 -7.00
CA ARG A 145 -10.00 -20.53 -6.64
C ARG A 145 -10.57 -19.73 -7.80
N SER A 146 -11.90 -19.64 -7.85
CA SER A 146 -12.59 -18.64 -8.66
C SER A 146 -12.70 -17.32 -7.88
N GLY A 147 -12.70 -16.20 -8.59
CA GLY A 147 -12.79 -14.87 -7.98
C GLY A 147 -12.67 -13.77 -9.03
N ASN A 148 -12.86 -12.52 -8.62
CA ASN A 148 -12.63 -11.37 -9.49
C ASN A 148 -11.14 -11.02 -9.49
N GLU A 149 -10.45 -11.15 -10.62
CA GLU A 149 -9.03 -10.84 -10.74
C GLU A 149 -8.72 -9.34 -10.64
N ASN A 150 -9.70 -8.48 -10.92
CA ASN A 150 -9.54 -7.02 -10.99
C ASN A 150 -9.88 -6.34 -9.65
N THR A 151 -9.55 -6.98 -8.53
CA THR A 151 -9.80 -6.44 -7.18
C THR A 151 -8.58 -6.58 -6.28
N PHE A 152 -8.37 -5.55 -5.45
CA PHE A 152 -7.61 -5.69 -4.22
C PHE A 152 -8.44 -6.47 -3.20
N LYS A 153 -7.79 -7.38 -2.46
CA LYS A 153 -8.44 -8.30 -1.53
C LYS A 153 -7.68 -8.36 -0.23
N ILE A 154 -8.40 -8.55 0.87
CA ILE A 154 -7.82 -8.93 2.17
C ILE A 154 -8.31 -10.34 2.50
N LEU A 155 -7.36 -11.23 2.76
CA LEU A 155 -7.62 -12.58 3.24
C LEU A 155 -7.29 -12.68 4.73
N ASP A 156 -8.11 -13.42 5.48
CA ASP A 156 -7.79 -13.81 6.86
C ASP A 156 -6.74 -14.94 6.90
N ARG A 157 -6.37 -15.36 8.12
CA ARG A 157 -5.40 -16.44 8.36
C ARG A 157 -5.81 -17.79 7.78
N GLN A 158 -7.11 -18.04 7.62
CA GLN A 158 -7.66 -19.23 6.97
C GLN A 158 -7.66 -19.09 5.44
N ASN A 159 -7.07 -18.01 4.93
CA ASN A 159 -7.11 -17.59 3.54
C ASN A 159 -8.55 -17.33 3.06
N THR A 160 -9.48 -16.92 3.91
CA THR A 160 -10.84 -16.55 3.49
C THR A 160 -10.85 -15.08 3.09
N GLU A 161 -11.45 -14.73 1.95
CA GLU A 161 -11.65 -13.34 1.57
C GLU A 161 -12.63 -12.67 2.55
N VAL A 162 -12.14 -11.65 3.27
CA VAL A 162 -12.95 -10.89 4.24
C VAL A 162 -13.31 -9.50 3.71
N TYR A 163 -12.61 -9.03 2.68
CA TYR A 163 -12.86 -7.75 2.02
C TYR A 163 -12.31 -7.78 0.59
N SER A 164 -13.02 -7.12 -0.33
CA SER A 164 -12.49 -6.81 -1.66
C SER A 164 -13.05 -5.51 -2.22
N VAL A 165 -12.27 -4.87 -3.08
CA VAL A 165 -12.63 -3.63 -3.78
C VAL A 165 -12.04 -3.63 -5.20
N PRO A 166 -12.75 -3.13 -6.23
CA PRO A 166 -12.16 -2.94 -7.55
C PRO A 166 -10.87 -2.12 -7.48
N ILE A 167 -9.91 -2.50 -8.33
CA ILE A 167 -8.69 -1.70 -8.53
C ILE A 167 -9.07 -0.43 -9.30
N ASP A 168 -8.67 0.71 -8.77
CA ASP A 168 -8.78 2.01 -9.41
C ASP A 168 -7.38 2.53 -9.71
N GLU A 169 -7.02 2.57 -11.00
CA GLU A 169 -5.72 3.03 -11.47
C GLU A 169 -5.62 4.57 -11.57
N SER A 170 -6.72 5.29 -11.32
CA SER A 170 -6.77 6.74 -11.48
C SER A 170 -6.46 7.52 -10.20
N GLU A 171 -6.51 6.88 -9.03
CA GLU A 171 -6.25 7.52 -7.75
C GLU A 171 -5.69 6.57 -6.68
N TRP A 172 -5.15 7.15 -5.60
CA TRP A 172 -4.65 6.39 -4.45
C TRP A 172 -5.77 5.65 -3.72
N GLN A 173 -5.68 4.31 -3.67
CA GLN A 173 -6.48 3.48 -2.78
C GLN A 173 -5.73 3.23 -1.46
N ASN A 174 -6.37 3.59 -0.35
CA ASN A 174 -5.74 3.57 0.97
C ASN A 174 -6.37 2.49 1.86
N PHE A 175 -5.54 1.65 2.48
CA PHE A 175 -5.98 0.51 3.28
C PHE A 175 -5.44 0.60 4.70
N ALA A 176 -6.23 0.10 5.66
CA ALA A 176 -5.82 -0.04 7.04
C ALA A 176 -6.42 -1.33 7.62
N VAL A 177 -5.63 -2.06 8.40
CA VAL A 177 -6.08 -3.26 9.12
C VAL A 177 -6.01 -2.97 10.61
N THR A 178 -7.11 -3.23 11.31
CA THR A 178 -7.13 -3.17 12.78
C THR A 178 -6.77 -4.55 13.33
N LEU A 179 -5.67 -4.63 14.07
CA LEU A 179 -5.23 -5.85 14.74
C LEU A 179 -5.50 -5.73 16.24
N ASP A 180 -6.31 -6.64 16.77
CA ASP A 180 -6.55 -6.77 18.21
C ASP A 180 -5.77 -7.98 18.72
N PHE A 181 -4.57 -7.74 19.25
CA PHE A 181 -3.68 -8.80 19.74
C PHE A 181 -4.13 -9.43 21.07
N ASP A 182 -5.12 -8.83 21.74
CA ASP A 182 -5.69 -9.36 22.98
C ASP A 182 -6.86 -10.31 22.71
N LYS A 183 -7.49 -10.22 21.53
CA LYS A 183 -8.47 -11.18 21.04
C LYS A 183 -7.77 -12.29 20.23
N LYS A 184 -7.84 -13.51 20.75
CA LYS A 184 -7.29 -14.71 20.11
C LYS A 184 -8.17 -15.22 18.99
#